data_AF-A0A7C1FLL2-F1
#
_entry.id   AF-A0A7C1FLL2-F1
#
_cell.length_a   1.000
_cell.length_b   1.000
_cell.length_c   1.000
_cell.angle_alpha   90.00
_cell.angle_beta   90.00
_cell.angle_gamma   90.00
#
_symmetry.space_group_name_H-M   'P 1'
#
loop_
_entity.id
_entity.type
_entity.pdbx_description
1 polymer ?
#
loop_
_entity_poly.entity_id
_entity_poly.type
_entity_poly.pdbx_seq_one_letter_code
_entity_poly.pdbx_strand_id
1 'polypeptide(L)'
;TPTKGDAAYVGMEIQILDDGHPKYKGIQPYQAHGSIYGVVPAKRGFLKPAGEWNSQEILADGSRIRVTLNGTVILDADIAGIEKTLDGRPHPGLHNKKGYIGWLGHGDPVAFRNIRIKELP
;
A
#
# COMPACT_ATOMS: atom_id res chain seq x y z
N THR A 1 8.23 -4.14 -11.84
CA THR A 1 6.79 -3.85 -12.00
C THR A 1 6.19 -4.94 -12.88
N PRO A 2 4.96 -5.44 -12.62
CA PRO A 2 4.30 -6.37 -13.53
C PRO A 2 4.33 -5.80 -14.95
N THR A 3 4.78 -6.59 -15.92
CA THR A 3 4.98 -6.12 -17.31
C THR A 3 3.67 -6.09 -18.11
N LYS A 4 2.57 -6.58 -17.52
CA LYS A 4 1.21 -6.62 -18.07
C LYS A 4 0.18 -6.50 -16.94
N GLY A 5 -0.97 -5.89 -17.25
CA GLY A 5 -2.09 -5.73 -16.31
C GLY A 5 -1.99 -4.48 -15.44
N ASP A 6 -3.06 -4.23 -14.68
CA ASP A 6 -3.12 -3.14 -13.70
C ASP A 6 -2.30 -3.54 -12.46
N ALA A 7 -1.17 -2.86 -12.24
CA ALA A 7 -0.19 -3.20 -11.22
C ALA A 7 -0.80 -3.24 -9.81
N ALA A 8 -1.85 -2.45 -9.55
CA ALA A 8 -2.56 -2.42 -8.28
C ALA A 8 -3.29 -3.75 -7.98
N TYR A 9 -3.74 -4.46 -9.03
CA TYR A 9 -4.58 -5.66 -8.90
C TYR A 9 -3.85 -6.96 -9.22
N VAL A 10 -2.85 -6.93 -10.09
CA VAL A 10 -2.02 -8.11 -10.42
C VAL A 10 -0.84 -8.28 -9.44
N GLY A 11 -0.44 -7.19 -8.77
CA GLY A 11 0.34 -7.22 -7.54
C GLY A 11 -0.57 -6.96 -6.34
N MET A 12 0.04 -6.57 -5.22
CA MET A 12 -0.64 -5.96 -4.08
C MET A 12 -0.04 -4.56 -3.90
N GLU A 13 -0.89 -3.54 -3.84
CA GLU A 13 -0.45 -2.16 -3.66
C GLU A 13 -0.61 -1.72 -2.20
N ILE A 14 0.49 -1.22 -1.63
CA ILE A 14 0.45 -0.39 -0.42
C ILE A 14 0.45 1.06 -0.88
N GLN A 15 -0.68 1.73 -0.70
CA GLN A 15 -0.94 3.04 -1.28
C GLN A 15 0.06 4.10 -0.81
N ILE A 16 0.57 4.91 -1.75
CA ILE A 16 1.32 6.13 -1.45
C ILE A 16 0.52 7.32 -1.96
N LEU A 17 -0.08 8.06 -1.04
CA LEU A 17 -0.92 9.22 -1.33
C LEU A 17 -0.74 10.31 -0.27
N ASP A 18 -0.86 11.57 -0.67
CA ASP A 18 -1.14 12.68 0.26
C ASP A 18 -2.66 12.77 0.47
N ASP A 19 -3.20 11.86 1.28
CA ASP A 19 -4.65 11.71 1.47
C ASP A 19 -5.31 12.84 2.28
N GLY A 20 -4.52 13.81 2.78
CA GLY A 20 -4.98 15.06 3.37
C GLY A 20 -5.23 16.18 2.36
N HIS A 21 -4.73 16.05 1.12
CA HIS A 21 -4.86 17.08 0.10
C HIS A 21 -6.33 17.23 -0.37
N PRO A 22 -6.85 18.45 -0.60
CA PRO A 22 -8.25 18.68 -1.02
C PRO A 22 -8.70 17.90 -2.26
N LYS A 23 -7.78 17.60 -3.19
CA LYS A 23 -7.99 16.74 -4.39
C LYS A 23 -8.56 15.37 -4.03
N TYR A 24 -8.23 14.84 -2.86
CA TYR A 24 -8.63 13.51 -2.40
C TYR A 24 -9.75 13.56 -1.34
N LYS A 25 -10.48 14.68 -1.27
CA LYS A 25 -11.68 14.77 -0.46
C LYS A 25 -12.73 13.76 -0.96
N GLY A 26 -13.17 12.88 -0.07
CA GLY A 26 -14.20 11.89 -0.38
C GLY A 26 -13.69 10.55 -0.91
N ILE A 27 -12.37 10.33 -0.96
CA ILE A 27 -11.84 8.98 -1.24
C ILE A 27 -12.33 7.98 -0.19
N GLN A 28 -12.52 6.74 -0.63
CA GLN A 28 -12.89 5.64 0.25
C GLN A 28 -11.76 5.32 1.23
N PRO A 29 -12.06 4.75 2.41
CA PRO A 29 -11.04 4.41 3.40
C PRO A 29 -9.89 3.56 2.86
N TYR A 30 -10.17 2.59 1.99
CA TYR A 30 -9.16 1.70 1.37
C TYR A 30 -8.27 2.38 0.32
N GLN A 31 -8.54 3.64 -0.03
CA GLN A 31 -7.73 4.44 -0.96
C GLN A 31 -6.75 5.37 -0.24
N ALA A 32 -6.79 5.39 1.10
CA ALA A 32 -5.93 6.21 1.95
C ALA A 32 -4.49 5.68 1.98
N HIS A 33 -3.54 6.53 2.36
CA HIS A 33 -2.12 6.16 2.43
C HIS A 33 -1.89 4.93 3.32
N GLY A 34 -1.00 4.03 2.89
CA GLY A 34 -0.64 2.83 3.62
C GLY A 34 -1.70 1.72 3.62
N SER A 35 -2.87 1.95 3.01
CA SER A 35 -3.89 0.91 2.83
C SER A 35 -3.40 -0.15 1.85
N ILE A 36 -3.89 -1.39 2.00
CA ILE A 36 -3.87 -2.34 0.89
C ILE A 36 -4.97 -1.89 -0.07
N TYR A 37 -4.57 -1.33 -1.21
CA TYR A 37 -5.49 -0.61 -2.10
C TYR A 37 -6.68 -1.47 -2.50
N GLY A 38 -7.90 -1.00 -2.22
CA GLY A 38 -9.14 -1.74 -2.52
C GLY A 38 -9.49 -2.86 -1.54
N VAL A 39 -8.63 -3.19 -0.57
CA VAL A 39 -8.75 -4.40 0.26
C VAL A 39 -8.84 -4.10 1.76
N VAL A 40 -7.86 -3.43 2.34
CA VAL A 40 -7.80 -3.18 3.80
C VAL A 40 -7.42 -1.73 4.08
N PRO A 41 -8.27 -0.95 4.77
CA PRO A 41 -7.98 0.44 5.08
C PRO A 41 -6.92 0.57 6.18
N ALA A 42 -6.01 1.53 6.01
CA ALA A 42 -5.06 1.93 7.04
C ALA A 42 -5.60 3.09 7.90
N LYS A 43 -5.00 3.26 9.09
CA LYS A 43 -5.24 4.43 9.95
C LYS A 43 -4.63 5.69 9.30
N ARG A 44 -5.40 6.78 9.28
CA ARG A 44 -4.97 8.10 8.78
C ARG A 44 -4.28 8.95 9.86
N GLY A 45 -3.56 9.98 9.44
CA GLY A 45 -3.06 11.06 10.32
C GLY A 45 -1.57 10.99 10.70
N PHE A 46 -0.80 10.07 10.14
CA PHE A 46 0.62 9.87 10.47
C PHE A 46 1.59 10.35 9.37
N LEU A 47 1.05 10.95 8.31
CA LEU A 47 1.83 11.58 7.24
C LEU A 47 2.41 12.90 7.72
N LYS A 48 3.65 13.17 7.31
CA LYS A 48 4.19 14.53 7.29
C LYS A 48 3.65 15.30 6.08
N PRO A 49 3.68 16.64 6.12
CA PRO A 49 3.30 17.47 4.98
C PRO A 49 3.99 17.08 3.67
N ALA A 50 3.32 17.31 2.53
CA ALA A 50 3.89 17.09 1.22
C ALA A 50 5.21 17.88 1.05
N GLY A 51 6.23 17.21 0.50
CA GLY A 51 7.60 17.74 0.40
C GLY A 51 8.52 17.30 1.53
N GLU A 52 7.99 16.76 2.64
CA GLU A 52 8.79 16.16 3.70
C GLU A 52 9.00 14.65 3.53
N TRP A 53 10.11 14.16 4.07
CA TRP A 53 10.43 12.74 4.04
C TRP A 53 9.65 11.96 5.10
N ASN A 54 8.81 11.06 4.62
CA ASN A 54 8.18 10.00 5.40
C ASN A 54 9.07 8.74 5.41
N SER A 55 9.01 7.97 6.50
CA SER A 55 9.63 6.64 6.59
C SER A 55 8.52 5.59 6.63
N GLN A 56 8.50 4.67 5.67
CA GLN A 56 7.56 3.55 5.63
C GLN A 56 8.31 2.21 5.68
N GLU A 57 7.82 1.31 6.51
CA GLU A 57 8.23 -0.10 6.55
C GLU A 57 7.02 -0.96 6.23
N ILE A 58 7.21 -1.96 5.37
CA ILE A 58 6.20 -2.97 5.04
C ILE A 58 6.78 -4.32 5.46
N LEU A 59 6.08 -5.02 6.36
CA LEU A 59 6.30 -6.42 6.66
C LEU A 59 5.26 -7.23 5.88
N ALA A 60 5.73 -8.13 5.03
CA ALA A 60 4.89 -9.14 4.37
C ALA A 60 5.37 -10.52 4.83
N ASP A 61 4.69 -11.07 5.83
CA ASP A 61 5.01 -12.35 6.46
C ASP A 61 3.86 -13.33 6.22
N GLY A 62 4.01 -14.19 5.21
CA GLY A 62 2.92 -15.03 4.72
C GLY A 62 1.73 -14.17 4.26
N SER A 63 0.58 -14.37 4.88
CA SER A 63 -0.64 -13.57 4.64
C SER A 63 -0.75 -12.34 5.54
N ARG A 64 0.16 -12.18 6.51
CA ARG A 64 0.13 -11.03 7.41
C ARG A 64 0.90 -9.87 6.80
N ILE A 65 0.18 -8.78 6.58
CA ILE A 65 0.72 -7.53 6.06
C ILE A 65 0.67 -6.49 7.16
N ARG A 66 1.81 -5.87 7.46
CA ARG A 66 1.90 -4.74 8.38
C ARG A 66 2.57 -3.56 7.70
N VAL A 67 1.97 -2.38 7.84
CA VAL A 67 2.52 -1.11 7.37
C VAL A 67 2.79 -0.22 8.58
N THR A 68 4.04 0.20 8.72
CA THR A 68 4.50 1.15 9.73
C THR A 68 4.89 2.44 9.05
N LEU A 69 4.25 3.55 9.41
CA LEU A 69 4.53 4.89 8.90
C LEU A 69 5.06 5.77 10.04
N ASN A 70 6.25 6.36 9.85
CA ASN A 70 6.89 7.25 10.82
C ASN A 70 6.92 6.68 12.25
N GLY A 71 7.21 5.38 12.37
CA GLY A 71 7.26 4.66 13.66
C GLY A 71 5.91 4.19 14.20
N THR A 72 4.79 4.48 13.52
CA THR A 72 3.45 4.05 13.94
C THR A 72 2.90 2.95 13.04
N VAL A 73 2.42 1.85 13.62
CA VAL A 73 1.70 0.81 12.87
C VAL A 73 0.33 1.33 12.45
N ILE A 74 0.16 1.56 11.15
CA ILE A 74 -1.08 2.10 10.58
C ILE A 74 -1.95 1.03 9.94
N LEU A 75 -1.38 -0.14 9.60
CA LEU A 75 -2.10 -1.31 9.12
C LEU A 75 -1.41 -2.56 9.67
N ASP A 76 -2.19 -3.53 10.16
CA ASP A 76 -1.75 -4.86 10.54
C ASP A 76 -2.93 -5.82 10.30
N ALA A 77 -2.85 -6.61 9.23
CA ALA A 77 -3.96 -7.43 8.77
C ALA A 77 -3.49 -8.78 8.26
N ASP A 78 -4.29 -9.81 8.51
CA ASP A 78 -4.17 -11.11 7.86
C ASP A 78 -5.11 -11.17 6.66
N ILE A 79 -4.57 -11.30 5.46
CA ILE A 79 -5.36 -11.32 4.23
C ILE A 79 -5.87 -12.71 3.86
N ALA A 80 -5.47 -13.79 4.56
CA ALA A 80 -5.73 -15.16 4.14
C ALA A 80 -7.22 -15.49 3.87
N GLY A 81 -8.14 -14.85 4.60
CA GLY A 81 -9.59 -15.05 4.46
C GLY A 81 -10.30 -14.03 3.57
N ILE A 82 -9.58 -13.15 2.88
CA ILE A 82 -10.19 -12.09 2.08
C ILE A 82 -10.47 -12.62 0.66
N GLU A 83 -11.71 -13.04 0.45
CA GLU A 83 -12.22 -13.51 -0.85
C GLU A 83 -12.88 -12.40 -1.69
N LYS A 84 -13.38 -11.34 -1.02
CA LYS A 84 -14.02 -10.20 -1.66
C LYS A 84 -13.34 -8.92 -1.21
N THR A 85 -12.88 -8.13 -2.16
CA THR A 85 -12.29 -6.81 -1.90
C THR A 85 -13.37 -5.79 -1.55
N LEU A 86 -12.97 -4.72 -0.85
CA LEU A 86 -13.88 -3.63 -0.47
C LEU A 86 -14.28 -2.77 -1.68
N ASP A 87 -13.46 -2.73 -2.72
CA ASP A 87 -13.79 -2.06 -3.99
C ASP A 87 -14.64 -2.93 -4.94
N GLY A 88 -14.90 -4.19 -4.58
CA GLY A 88 -15.69 -5.14 -5.35
C GLY A 88 -15.02 -5.62 -6.64
N ARG A 89 -13.76 -5.27 -6.90
CA ARG A 89 -13.03 -5.66 -8.11
C ARG A 89 -12.26 -6.97 -7.91
N PRO A 90 -12.11 -7.80 -8.97
CA PRO A 90 -11.20 -8.93 -8.93
C PRO A 90 -9.77 -8.49 -8.64
N HIS A 91 -9.10 -9.17 -7.72
CA HIS A 91 -7.74 -8.85 -7.30
C HIS A 91 -6.84 -10.09 -7.38
N PRO A 92 -6.51 -10.55 -8.60
CA PRO A 92 -5.80 -11.82 -8.81
C PRO A 92 -4.42 -11.87 -8.13
N GLY A 93 -3.80 -10.72 -7.88
CA GLY A 93 -2.50 -10.62 -7.22
C GLY A 93 -2.53 -10.64 -5.69
N LEU A 94 -3.72 -10.63 -5.06
CA LEU A 94 -3.84 -10.43 -3.61
C LEU A 94 -3.09 -11.51 -2.81
N HIS A 95 -3.20 -12.76 -3.26
CA HIS A 95 -2.65 -13.93 -2.56
C HIS A 95 -1.37 -14.46 -3.20
N ASN A 96 -0.69 -13.64 -4.02
CA ASN A 96 0.59 -14.01 -4.62
C ASN A 96 1.64 -14.24 -3.53
N LYS A 97 2.17 -15.46 -3.47
CA LYS A 97 3.20 -15.82 -2.47
C LYS A 97 4.57 -15.20 -2.76
N LYS A 98 4.84 -14.84 -4.02
CA LYS A 98 6.11 -14.28 -4.50
C LYS A 98 5.84 -13.34 -5.67
N GLY A 99 6.73 -12.37 -5.88
CA GLY A 99 6.62 -11.42 -6.97
C GLY A 99 7.76 -10.40 -6.97
N TYR A 100 7.60 -9.36 -7.78
CA TYR A 100 8.53 -8.23 -7.84
C TYR A 100 8.01 -7.06 -7.01
N ILE A 101 8.93 -6.33 -6.37
CA ILE A 101 8.63 -5.02 -5.81
C ILE A 101 8.66 -4.00 -6.95
N GLY A 102 7.70 -3.07 -6.94
CA GLY A 102 7.61 -1.99 -7.91
C GLY A 102 7.19 -0.70 -7.24
N TRP A 103 7.62 0.42 -7.83
CA TRP A 103 7.18 1.75 -7.45
C TRP A 103 6.19 2.24 -8.49
N LEU A 104 5.02 2.64 -8.03
CA LEU A 104 3.94 3.13 -8.88
C LEU A 104 3.88 4.66 -8.77
N GLY A 105 3.59 5.31 -9.90
CA GLY A 105 3.42 6.75 -9.98
C GLY A 105 2.22 7.06 -10.87
N HIS A 106 1.43 8.04 -10.46
CA HIS A 106 0.19 8.44 -11.14
C HIS A 106 0.26 9.88 -11.67
N GLY A 107 1.41 10.25 -12.25
CA GLY A 107 1.64 11.56 -12.89
C GLY A 107 2.11 12.67 -11.96
N ASP A 108 1.92 12.53 -10.65
CA ASP A 108 2.46 13.44 -9.64
C ASP A 108 3.92 13.03 -9.26
N PRO A 109 4.85 13.98 -9.05
CA PRO A 109 6.23 13.67 -8.67
C PRO A 109 6.33 12.94 -7.32
N VAL A 110 7.12 11.88 -7.28
CA VAL A 110 7.46 11.14 -6.05
C VAL A 110 8.95 10.80 -6.05
N ALA A 111 9.58 10.87 -4.88
CA ALA A 111 10.98 10.55 -4.69
C ALA A 111 11.16 9.49 -3.59
N PHE A 112 12.10 8.57 -3.81
CA PHE A 112 12.42 7.49 -2.88
C PHE A 112 13.90 7.53 -2.51
N ARG A 113 14.23 7.20 -1.26
CA ARG A 113 15.61 7.02 -0.78
C ARG A 113 15.67 5.99 0.33
N ASN A 114 16.87 5.50 0.65
CA ASN A 114 17.13 4.55 1.74
C ASN A 114 16.31 3.25 1.64
N ILE A 115 16.11 2.77 0.40
CA ILE A 115 15.40 1.52 0.12
C ILE A 115 16.25 0.34 0.58
N ARG A 116 15.68 -0.49 1.45
CA ARG A 116 16.32 -1.69 2.00
C ARG A 116 15.29 -2.82 1.98
N ILE A 117 15.75 -4.03 1.67
CA ILE A 117 14.92 -5.22 1.61
C ILE A 117 15.61 -6.29 2.46
N LYS A 118 14.82 -6.97 3.30
CA LYS A 118 15.24 -8.14 4.05
C LYS A 118 14.28 -9.27 3.74
N GLU A 119 14.81 -10.37 3.23
CA GLU A 119 14.04 -11.61 3.10
C GLU A 119 13.79 -12.20 4.49
N LEU A 120 12.57 -12.69 4.70
CA LEU A 120 12.19 -13.39 5.91
C LEU A 120 12.51 -14.90 5.77
N PRO A 121 12.78 -15.61 6.88
CA PRO A 121 13.07 -17.04 6.87
C PRO A 121 11.96 -17.91 6.28
#